data_AF-A0A7J8H606-F1
#
_entry.id   AF-A0A7J8H606-F1
#
_cell.length_a   1.000
_cell.length_b   1.000
_cell.length_c   1.000
_cell.angle_alpha   90.00
_cell.angle_beta   90.00
_cell.angle_gamma   90.00
#
_symmetry.space_group_name_H-M   'P 1'
#
loop_
_entity.id
_entity.type
_entity.pdbx_description
1 polymer ?
#
loop_
_entity_poly.entity_id
_entity_poly.type
_entity_poly.pdbx_seq_one_letter_code
_entity_poly.pdbx_strand_id
1 'polypeptide(L)'
;MTGIPTLANLQKGVQFVLKYQSLGQSVYVHCKAGRSRSATMVAAYLIQMYNWSPEEAVTAITKIRSHIYIRPGQMEILKEFHREIITEAAKDETSYITDMKHVD
;
A
#
# COMPACT_ATOMS: atom_id res chain seq x y z
N MET A 1 5.58 15.28 13.39
CA MET A 1 4.12 14.98 13.47
C MET A 1 3.95 13.52 13.90
N THR A 2 3.35 13.25 15.06
CA THR A 2 3.26 11.88 15.60
C THR A 2 2.13 11.08 14.93
N GLY A 3 2.41 9.87 14.45
CA GLY A 3 1.38 8.91 14.00
C GLY A 3 1.11 8.83 12.49
N ILE A 4 1.94 9.46 11.67
CA ILE A 4 1.99 9.24 10.21
C ILE A 4 3.25 8.39 9.94
N PRO A 5 3.14 7.22 9.30
CA PRO A 5 4.31 6.43 8.92
C PRO A 5 5.12 7.16 7.84
N THR A 6 6.42 6.91 7.78
CA THR A 6 7.21 7.32 6.61
C THR A 6 6.90 6.41 5.43
N LEU A 7 7.24 6.85 4.22
CA LEU A 7 7.08 6.07 3.00
C LEU A 7 7.85 4.74 3.08
N ALA A 8 9.10 4.80 3.54
CA ALA A 8 9.93 3.62 3.79
C ALA A 8 9.32 2.65 4.83
N ASN A 9 8.55 3.16 5.82
CA ASN A 9 7.83 2.28 6.75
C ASN A 9 6.61 1.63 6.10
N LEU A 10 5.88 2.33 5.22
CA LEU A 10 4.80 1.74 4.43
C LEU A 10 5.33 0.63 3.53
N GLN A 11 6.37 0.91 2.74
CA GLN A 11 7.02 -0.09 1.88
C GLN A 11 7.44 -1.33 2.67
N LYS A 12 8.18 -1.16 3.78
CA LYS A 12 8.60 -2.29 4.63
C LYS A 12 7.41 -3.10 5.19
N GLY A 13 6.35 -2.41 5.62
CA GLY A 13 5.16 -3.07 6.15
C GLY A 13 4.38 -3.84 5.08
N VAL A 14 4.22 -3.25 3.89
CA VAL A 14 3.58 -3.89 2.74
C VAL A 14 4.35 -5.13 2.30
N GLN A 15 5.68 -5.03 2.17
CA GLN A 15 6.54 -6.18 1.83
C GLN A 15 6.46 -7.30 2.87
N PHE A 16 6.35 -6.95 4.16
CA PHE A 16 6.12 -7.93 5.22
C PHE A 16 4.76 -8.65 5.02
N VAL A 17 3.68 -7.91 4.74
CA VAL A 17 2.35 -8.51 4.53
C VAL A 17 2.35 -9.41 3.29
N LEU A 18 2.92 -8.94 2.17
CA LEU A 18 3.00 -9.71 0.92
C LEU A 18 3.80 -11.00 1.08
N LYS A 19 4.93 -10.95 1.82
CA LYS A 19 5.73 -12.14 2.11
C LYS A 19 4.90 -13.24 2.79
N TYR A 20 4.09 -12.89 3.79
CA TYR A 20 3.30 -13.89 4.51
C TYR A 20 2.04 -14.30 3.75
N GLN A 21 1.47 -13.39 2.96
CA GLN A 21 0.36 -13.72 2.05
C GLN A 21 0.78 -14.75 0.99
N SER A 22 1.99 -14.64 0.42
CA SER A 22 2.50 -15.63 -0.56
C SER A 22 2.78 -17.00 0.06
N LEU A 23 2.98 -17.06 1.38
CA LEU A 23 3.12 -18.30 2.15
C LEU A 23 1.76 -18.89 2.58
N GLY A 24 0.63 -18.28 2.20
CA GLY A 24 -0.70 -18.68 2.64
C GLY A 24 -0.95 -18.43 4.14
N GLN A 25 -0.19 -17.55 4.76
CA GLN A 25 -0.27 -17.22 6.18
C GLN A 25 -1.01 -15.90 6.43
N SER A 26 -1.57 -15.75 7.63
CA SER A 26 -2.29 -14.54 8.03
C SER A 26 -1.38 -13.55 8.77
N VAL A 27 -1.60 -12.25 8.56
CA VAL A 27 -0.88 -11.17 9.25
C VAL A 27 -1.87 -10.30 10.03
N TYR A 28 -1.58 -10.11 11.32
CA TYR A 28 -2.37 -9.22 12.19
C TYR A 28 -1.75 -7.82 12.26
N VAL A 29 -2.37 -6.85 11.59
CA VAL A 29 -1.92 -5.45 11.60
C VAL A 29 -2.69 -4.65 12.66
N HIS A 30 -2.00 -4.18 13.70
CA HIS A 30 -2.63 -3.42 14.78
C HIS A 30 -1.90 -2.13 15.14
N CYS A 31 -2.59 -1.28 15.90
CA CYS A 31 -2.00 -0.13 16.58
C CYS A 31 -2.48 -0.13 18.03
N LYS A 32 -3.07 0.98 18.51
CA LYS A 32 -3.77 1.01 19.81
C LYS A 32 -5.26 0.69 19.64
N ALA A 33 -6.00 1.52 18.90
CA ALA A 33 -7.46 1.37 18.71
C ALA A 33 -7.85 0.69 17.39
N GLY A 34 -6.89 0.41 16.49
CA GLY A 34 -7.20 -0.15 15.19
C GLY A 34 -8.01 0.79 14.28
N ARG A 35 -7.82 2.12 14.39
CA ARG A 35 -8.66 3.12 13.66
C ARG A 35 -7.92 3.95 12.63
N SER A 36 -6.63 4.22 12.83
CA SER A 36 -5.88 5.21 12.05
C SER A 36 -4.57 4.62 11.55
N ARG A 37 -3.48 4.64 12.34
CA ARG A 37 -2.15 4.10 11.94
C ARG A 37 -2.18 2.72 11.28
N SER A 38 -2.85 1.75 11.90
CA SER A 38 -2.96 0.40 11.33
C SER A 38 -3.83 0.36 10.08
N ALA A 39 -4.89 1.16 10.01
CA ALA A 39 -5.74 1.28 8.82
C ALA A 39 -4.97 1.93 7.66
N THR A 40 -4.08 2.90 7.92
CA THR A 40 -3.17 3.47 6.92
C THR A 40 -2.24 2.40 6.36
N MET A 41 -1.68 1.52 7.20
CA MET A 41 -0.83 0.42 6.72
C MET A 41 -1.61 -0.58 5.85
N VAL A 42 -2.83 -0.95 6.28
CA VAL A 42 -3.70 -1.83 5.48
C VAL A 42 -4.09 -1.17 4.15
N ALA A 43 -4.35 0.14 4.14
CA ALA A 43 -4.65 0.86 2.91
C ALA A 43 -3.46 0.81 1.93
N ALA A 44 -2.23 1.03 2.40
CA ALA A 44 -1.03 0.90 1.55
C ALA A 44 -0.88 -0.51 0.97
N TYR A 45 -1.18 -1.55 1.75
CA TYR A 45 -1.19 -2.93 1.26
C TYR A 45 -2.22 -3.13 0.14
N LEU A 46 -3.45 -2.63 0.31
CA LEU A 46 -4.50 -2.75 -0.72
C LEU A 46 -4.15 -1.98 -1.99
N ILE A 47 -3.56 -0.79 -1.86
CA ILE A 47 -3.04 0.01 -2.98
C ILE A 47 -2.03 -0.82 -3.78
N GLN A 48 -1.04 -1.43 -3.12
CA GLN A 48 -0.04 -2.26 -3.79
C GLN A 48 -0.63 -3.51 -4.45
N MET A 49 -1.56 -4.19 -3.77
CA MET A 49 -2.08 -5.49 -4.23
C MET A 49 -3.04 -5.33 -5.42
N TYR A 50 -3.83 -4.26 -5.44
CA TYR A 50 -4.92 -4.10 -6.41
C TYR A 50 -4.76 -2.88 -7.33
N ASN A 51 -3.66 -2.14 -7.18
CA ASN A 51 -3.42 -0.88 -7.89
C ASN A 51 -4.58 0.12 -7.74
N TRP A 52 -5.19 0.12 -6.55
CA TRP A 52 -6.30 1.01 -6.19
C TRP A 52 -5.81 2.40 -5.81
N SER A 53 -6.65 3.40 -6.05
CA SER A 53 -6.47 4.72 -5.46
C SER A 53 -6.51 4.67 -3.92
N PRO A 54 -5.88 5.63 -3.23
CA PRO A 54 -5.98 5.76 -1.78
C PRO A 54 -7.43 5.79 -1.27
N GLU A 55 -8.32 6.48 -2.00
CA GLU A 55 -9.73 6.63 -1.65
C GLU A 55 -10.50 5.31 -1.75
N GLU A 56 -10.24 4.50 -2.78
CA GLU A 56 -10.82 3.16 -2.94
C GLU A 56 -10.38 2.23 -1.82
N ALA A 57 -9.07 2.21 -1.52
CA ALA A 57 -8.52 1.40 -0.44
C ALA A 57 -9.15 1.77 0.92
N VAL A 58 -9.26 3.06 1.23
CA VAL A 58 -9.89 3.53 2.47
C VAL A 58 -11.38 3.22 2.50
N THR A 59 -12.08 3.35 1.37
CA THR A 59 -13.51 3.01 1.25
C THR A 59 -13.73 1.52 1.50
N ALA A 60 -12.89 0.65 0.95
CA ALA A 60 -12.97 -0.79 1.16
C ALA A 60 -12.82 -1.16 2.65
N ILE A 61 -11.84 -0.56 3.35
CA ILE A 61 -11.64 -0.80 4.79
C ILE A 61 -12.83 -0.24 5.59
N THR A 62 -13.37 0.92 5.22
CA THR A 62 -14.50 1.56 5.92
C THR A 62 -15.77 0.71 5.87
N LYS A 63 -16.02 0.01 4.74
CA LYS A 63 -17.16 -0.92 4.60
C LYS A 63 -17.11 -2.08 5.60
N ILE A 64 -15.91 -2.51 6.01
CA ILE A 64 -15.71 -3.61 6.97
C ILE A 64 -15.61 -3.07 8.41
N ARG A 65 -14.98 -1.90 8.58
CA ARG A 65 -14.75 -1.26 9.89
C ARG A 65 -15.08 0.24 9.80
N SER A 66 -16.35 0.57 10.02
CA SER A 66 -16.90 1.92 9.87
C SER A 66 -16.25 3.00 10.75
N HIS A 67 -15.57 2.61 11.82
CA HIS A 67 -14.93 3.54 12.76
C HIS A 67 -13.49 3.93 12.40
N ILE A 68 -12.96 3.50 11.25
CA ILE A 68 -11.64 3.98 10.81
C ILE A 68 -11.68 5.50 10.57
N TYR A 69 -10.53 6.14 10.76
CA TYR A 69 -10.35 7.55 10.50
C TYR A 69 -8.93 7.80 9.99
N ILE A 70 -8.82 8.07 8.70
CA ILE A 70 -7.57 8.43 8.03
C ILE A 70 -7.44 9.95 8.07
N ARG A 71 -6.38 10.43 8.73
CA ARG A 71 -6.12 11.87 8.85
C ARG A 71 -5.60 12.44 7.52
N PRO A 72 -5.72 13.76 7.27
CA PRO A 72 -5.18 14.37 6.05
C PRO A 72 -3.73 14.01 5.76
N GLY A 73 -2.82 14.13 6.74
CA GLY A 73 -1.41 13.75 6.54
C GLY A 73 -1.17 12.25 6.30
N GLN A 74 -2.10 11.37 6.73
CA GLN A 74 -2.05 9.95 6.38
C GLN A 74 -2.56 9.70 4.96
N MET A 75 -3.56 10.47 4.52
CA MET A 75 -4.02 10.42 3.14
C MET A 75 -2.94 10.91 2.18
N GLU A 76 -2.21 11.98 2.53
CA GLU A 76 -1.13 12.49 1.69
C GLU A 76 0.02 11.49 1.52
N ILE A 77 0.43 10.78 2.58
CA ILE A 77 1.45 9.74 2.44
C ILE A 77 0.94 8.53 1.63
N LEU A 78 -0.36 8.21 1.67
CA LEU A 78 -0.94 7.17 0.83
C LEU A 78 -0.96 7.57 -0.65
N LYS A 79 -1.25 8.84 -0.95
CA LYS A 79 -1.14 9.37 -2.32
C LYS A 79 0.28 9.36 -2.82
N GLU A 80 1.25 9.67 -1.96
CA GLU A 80 2.68 9.56 -2.29
C GLU A 80 3.08 8.12 -2.59
N PHE A 81 2.69 7.19 -1.72
CA PHE A 81 2.90 5.76 -1.93
C PHE A 81 2.29 5.27 -3.24
N HIS A 82 1.03 5.62 -3.54
CA HIS A 82 0.38 5.24 -4.78
C HIS A 82 1.11 5.74 -6.04
N ARG A 83 1.67 6.96 -6.01
CA ARG A 83 2.48 7.48 -7.12
C ARG A 83 3.76 6.66 -7.35
N GLU A 84 4.42 6.20 -6.28
CA GLU A 84 5.58 5.31 -6.40
C GLU A 84 5.19 3.99 -7.05
N ILE A 85 4.09 3.37 -6.61
CA ILE A 85 3.61 2.09 -7.16
C ILE A 85 3.28 2.19 -8.65
N ILE A 86 2.58 3.23 -9.09
CA ILE A 86 2.29 3.44 -10.52
C ILE A 86 3.59 3.64 -11.32
N THR A 87 4.55 4.36 -10.75
CA THR A 87 5.83 4.62 -11.42
C THR A 87 6.68 3.36 -11.52
N GLU A 88 6.67 2.50 -10.50
CA GLU A 88 7.33 1.19 -10.50
C GLU A 88 6.71 0.26 -11.55
N ALA A 89 5.37 0.15 -11.58
CA ALA A 89 4.67 -0.66 -12.57
C ALA A 89 4.98 -0.23 -14.03
N ALA A 90 5.08 1.07 -14.29
CA ALA A 90 5.44 1.59 -15.61
C ALA A 90 6.90 1.28 -16.02
N LYS A 91 7.81 1.16 -15.04
CA LYS A 91 9.21 0.79 -15.29
C LYS A 91 9.35 -0.70 -15.59
N ASP A 92 8.62 -1.53 -14.85
CA ASP A 92 8.60 -2.97 -15.08
C ASP A 92 8.11 -3.25 -16.52
N GLU A 93 7.03 -2.61 -16.96
CA GLU A 93 6.51 -2.73 -18.33
C GLU A 93 7.50 -2.26 -19.41
N THR A 94 8.28 -1.23 -19.13
CA THR A 94 9.32 -0.73 -20.07
C THR A 94 10.53 -1.68 -20.16
N SER A 95 10.89 -2.34 -19.05
CA SER A 95 12.04 -3.27 -19.00
C SER A 95 11.83 -4.50 -19.91
N TYR A 96 10.61 -5.06 -19.93
CA TYR A 96 10.26 -6.18 -20.81
C TYR A 96 10.33 -5.83 -22.31
N ILE A 97 10.07 -4.56 -22.69
CA ILE A 97 10.10 -4.11 -24.08
C ILE A 97 11.54 -3.93 -24.60
N THR A 98 12.48 -3.53 -23.74
CA THR A 98 13.90 -3.39 -24.11
C THR A 98 14.60 -4.73 -24.33
N ASP A 99 14.18 -5.79 -23.62
CA ASP A 99 14.77 -7.13 -23.74
C ASP A 99 14.35 -7.90 -25.01
N MET A 100 13.26 -7.49 -25.69
CA MET A 100 12.83 -8.08 -26.97
C MET A 100 13.54 -7.48 -28.21
N LYS A 101 14.38 -6.44 -28.06
CA LYS A 101 15.08 -5.78 -29.19
C LYS A 101 16.53 -6.23 -29.41
N HIS A 102 16.98 -7.27 -28.71
CA HIS A 102 18.35 -7.83 -28.82
C HIS A 102 18.40 -9.29 -29.28
N VAL A 103 17.33 -9.78 -29.92
CA VAL A 103 17.34 -11.02 -30.69
C VAL A 103 17.16 -10.66 -32.15
N ASP A 104 18.21 -10.15 -32.78
CA ASP A 104 18.49 -10.16 -34.22
C ASP A 104 20.01 -10.03 -34.42
#